data_AF-A0A7X3K9E0-F1
#
_entry.id   AF-A0A7X3K9E0-F1
#
_cell.length_a   1.000
_cell.length_b   1.000
_cell.length_c   1.000
_cell.angle_alpha   90.00
_cell.angle_beta   90.00
_cell.angle_gamma   90.00
#
_symmetry.space_group_name_H-M   'P 1'
#
loop_
_entity.id
_entity.type
_entity.pdbx_description
1 polymer ?
#
loop_
_entity_poly.entity_id
_entity_poly.type
_entity_poly.pdbx_seq_one_letter_code
_entity_poly.pdbx_strand_id
1 'polypeptide(L)'
;MLTSTYTLVALSVEQTTVRAALQSLLDELRALPGDFSTLAAGRAAQLCTALRQAYDNCHWRKLDKFLVPALRRSTAAADRLLEELERLSGQAASAMATAEACVGAADRPVPRDVFCGAVESCVAALRCRLEREEHELFPLARAAVGGDAWFAIANQMLAHDAYAQEHRAGPRRLRHELVGHAGHDVHARRQATLTAAH
;
A
#
# COMPACT_ATOMS: atom_id res chain seq x y z
N MET A 1 25.01 9.42 13.09
CA MET A 1 23.56 9.66 12.89
C MET A 1 23.12 9.12 11.52
N LEU A 2 23.28 7.81 11.27
CA LEU A 2 23.01 7.18 9.96
C LEU A 2 21.65 6.46 9.94
N THR A 3 21.30 5.79 11.04
CA THR A 3 20.07 5.00 11.17
C THR A 3 18.82 5.85 10.92
N SER A 4 18.73 7.04 11.53
CA SER A 4 17.64 7.98 11.30
C SER A 4 17.50 8.37 9.82
N THR A 5 18.62 8.55 9.12
CA THR A 5 18.63 8.91 7.70
C THR A 5 18.09 7.77 6.85
N TYR A 6 18.59 6.54 7.04
CA TYR A 6 18.12 5.38 6.29
C TYR A 6 16.65 5.06 6.57
N THR A 7 16.21 5.13 7.84
CA THR A 7 14.80 4.92 8.21
C THR A 7 13.88 5.92 7.54
N LEU A 8 14.25 7.21 7.55
CA LEU A 8 13.44 8.25 6.91
C LEU A 8 13.42 8.11 5.38
N VAL A 9 14.55 7.75 4.76
CA VAL A 9 14.60 7.47 3.31
C VAL A 9 13.70 6.28 2.95
N ALA A 10 13.72 5.19 3.73
CA ALA A 10 12.83 4.06 3.51
C ALA A 10 11.36 4.47 3.56
N LEU A 11 10.98 5.30 4.54
CA LEU A 11 9.62 5.86 4.62
C LEU A 11 9.26 6.75 3.43
N SER A 12 10.16 7.62 2.96
CA SER A 12 9.93 8.45 1.77
C SER A 12 9.75 7.62 0.49
N VAL A 13 10.47 6.50 0.34
CA VAL A 13 10.31 5.57 -0.78
C VAL A 13 8.91 4.93 -0.77
N GLU A 14 8.42 4.51 0.40
CA GLU A 14 7.05 4.02 0.55
C GLU A 14 6.01 5.09 0.16
N GLN A 15 6.19 6.31 0.63
CA GLN A 15 5.31 7.45 0.27
C GLN A 15 5.31 7.72 -1.24
N THR A 16 6.45 7.57 -1.92
CA THR A 16 6.56 7.81 -3.37
C THR A 16 5.68 6.84 -4.16
N THR A 17 5.63 5.58 -3.75
CA THR A 17 4.76 4.56 -4.37
C THR A 17 3.29 4.91 -4.19
N VAL A 18 2.90 5.39 -3.02
CA VAL A 18 1.54 5.85 -2.74
C VAL A 18 1.18 7.07 -3.58
N ARG A 19 2.06 8.09 -3.65
CA ARG A 19 1.82 9.29 -4.47
C ARG A 19 1.59 8.95 -5.94
N ALA A 20 2.37 8.01 -6.48
CA ALA A 20 2.19 7.54 -7.85
C ALA A 20 0.80 6.90 -8.06
N ALA A 21 0.35 6.05 -7.13
CA ALA A 21 -0.98 5.43 -7.20
C ALA A 21 -2.11 6.48 -7.12
N LEU A 22 -1.99 7.46 -6.22
CA LEU A 22 -2.95 8.56 -6.10
C LEU A 22 -2.98 9.44 -7.36
N GLN A 23 -1.83 9.69 -7.97
CA GLN A 23 -1.76 10.47 -9.21
C GLN A 23 -2.40 9.71 -10.38
N SER A 24 -2.11 8.42 -10.52
CA SER A 24 -2.76 7.56 -11.52
C SER A 24 -4.28 7.60 -11.41
N LEU A 25 -4.81 7.56 -10.18
CA LEU A 25 -6.25 7.62 -9.94
C LEU A 25 -6.87 8.96 -10.37
N LEU A 26 -6.18 10.08 -10.11
CA LEU A 26 -6.62 11.39 -10.58
C LEU A 26 -6.61 11.49 -12.10
N ASP A 27 -5.61 10.89 -12.75
CA ASP A 27 -5.52 10.91 -14.21
C ASP A 27 -6.63 10.06 -14.85
N GLU A 28 -6.98 8.92 -14.24
CA GLU A 28 -8.15 8.13 -14.65
C GLU A 28 -9.47 8.88 -14.45
N LEU A 29 -9.64 9.60 -13.33
CA LEU A 29 -10.82 10.43 -13.10
C LEU A 29 -10.97 11.55 -14.13
N ARG A 30 -9.88 12.24 -14.46
CA ARG A 30 -9.86 13.32 -15.46
C ARG A 30 -10.18 12.82 -16.87
N ALA A 31 -9.86 11.57 -17.16
CA ALA A 31 -10.17 10.93 -18.43
C ALA A 31 -11.64 10.50 -18.56
N LEU A 32 -12.44 10.58 -17.50
CA LEU A 32 -13.87 10.24 -17.56
C LEU A 32 -14.64 11.28 -18.39
N PRO A 33 -15.52 10.85 -19.31
CA PRO A 33 -16.39 11.76 -20.05
C PRO A 33 -17.17 12.69 -19.11
N GLY A 34 -17.17 13.98 -19.42
CA GLY A 34 -17.84 15.02 -18.63
C GLY A 34 -19.33 15.18 -18.92
N ASP A 35 -19.79 14.65 -20.05
CA ASP A 35 -21.12 14.96 -20.59
C ASP A 35 -22.26 14.19 -19.91
N PHE A 36 -21.93 13.26 -19.02
CA PHE A 36 -22.90 12.40 -18.34
C PHE A 36 -22.99 12.72 -16.85
N SER A 37 -24.22 12.85 -16.33
CA SER A 37 -24.49 13.03 -14.90
C SER A 37 -24.26 11.76 -14.08
N THR A 38 -24.08 10.61 -14.74
CA THR A 38 -23.89 9.31 -14.11
C THR A 38 -22.71 8.54 -14.70
N LEU A 39 -22.06 7.74 -13.87
CA LEU A 39 -21.04 6.78 -14.25
C LEU A 39 -21.61 5.36 -14.30
N ALA A 40 -21.10 4.56 -15.23
CA ALA A 40 -21.38 3.14 -15.27
C ALA A 40 -20.90 2.47 -13.96
N ALA A 41 -21.76 1.65 -13.34
CA ALA A 41 -21.50 1.01 -12.04
C ALA A 41 -20.15 0.27 -12.01
N GLY A 42 -19.83 -0.46 -13.09
CA GLY A 42 -18.56 -1.19 -13.19
C GLY A 42 -17.33 -0.27 -13.20
N ARG A 43 -17.39 0.90 -13.85
CA ARG A 43 -16.28 1.87 -13.85
C ARG A 43 -16.12 2.54 -12.48
N ALA A 44 -17.23 2.91 -11.83
CA ALA A 44 -17.19 3.46 -10.48
C ALA A 44 -16.62 2.44 -9.47
N ALA A 45 -17.03 1.16 -9.56
CA ALA A 45 -16.50 0.09 -8.71
C ALA A 45 -15.00 -0.15 -8.90
N GLN A 46 -14.51 -0.11 -10.15
CA GLN A 46 -13.08 -0.21 -10.45
C GLN A 46 -12.28 0.93 -9.82
N LEU A 47 -12.71 2.17 -10.02
CA LEU A 47 -12.06 3.35 -9.43
C LEU A 47 -12.11 3.34 -7.90
N CYS A 48 -13.24 2.91 -7.32
CA CYS A 48 -13.38 2.79 -5.88
C CYS A 48 -12.46 1.71 -5.30
N THR A 49 -12.27 0.59 -6.02
CA THR A 49 -11.31 -0.46 -5.63
C THR A 49 -9.88 0.05 -5.68
N ALA A 50 -9.51 0.80 -6.73
CA ALA A 50 -8.20 1.44 -6.83
C ALA A 50 -7.97 2.47 -5.70
N LEU A 51 -8.99 3.28 -5.37
CA LEU A 51 -8.94 4.20 -4.23
C LEU A 51 -8.75 3.45 -2.91
N ARG A 52 -9.51 2.36 -2.68
CA ARG A 52 -9.38 1.52 -1.48
C ARG A 52 -7.97 0.98 -1.34
N GLN A 53 -7.40 0.45 -2.43
CA GLN A 53 -6.04 -0.06 -2.43
C GLN A 53 -5.01 1.04 -2.09
N ALA A 54 -5.14 2.23 -2.68
CA ALA A 54 -4.26 3.36 -2.36
C ALA A 54 -4.41 3.81 -0.89
N TYR A 55 -5.65 3.89 -0.39
CA TYR A 55 -5.98 4.26 0.98
C TYR A 55 -5.43 3.24 2.01
N ASP A 56 -5.60 1.94 1.76
CA ASP A 56 -5.12 0.90 2.68
C ASP A 56 -3.59 0.87 2.73
N ASN A 57 -2.92 1.15 1.60
CA ASN A 57 -1.47 1.35 1.56
C ASN A 57 -1.02 2.59 2.37
N CYS A 58 -1.90 3.58 2.59
CA CYS A 58 -1.65 4.70 3.51
C CYS A 58 -1.90 4.34 4.98
N HIS A 59 -2.87 3.47 5.26
CA HIS A 59 -3.38 3.27 6.63
C HIS A 59 -2.56 2.28 7.47
N TRP A 60 -1.82 1.35 6.83
CA TRP A 60 -0.99 0.36 7.53
C TRP A 60 0.46 0.79 7.77
N ARG A 61 0.76 2.08 7.63
CA ARG A 61 2.13 2.56 7.45
C ARG A 61 2.98 2.41 8.72
N LYS A 62 4.24 2.03 8.50
CA LYS A 62 5.27 1.91 9.54
C LYS A 62 5.44 3.20 10.34
N LEU A 63 5.15 4.34 9.72
CA LEU A 63 5.12 5.66 10.35
C LEU A 63 4.21 5.68 11.58
N ASP A 64 2.96 5.26 11.44
CA ASP A 64 1.97 5.30 12.52
C ASP A 64 2.27 4.27 13.61
N LYS A 65 2.83 3.12 13.23
CA LYS A 65 3.16 2.03 14.16
C LYS A 65 4.40 2.30 15.00
N PHE A 66 5.43 2.92 14.42
CA PHE A 66 6.76 2.96 15.04
C PHE A 66 7.25 4.38 15.27
N LEU A 67 7.09 5.28 14.29
CA LEU A 67 7.63 6.63 14.38
C LEU A 67 6.76 7.55 15.24
N VAL A 68 5.45 7.58 15.02
CA VAL A 68 4.52 8.45 15.77
C VAL A 68 4.57 8.18 17.29
N PRO A 69 4.54 6.92 17.77
CA PRO A 69 4.65 6.65 19.21
C PRO A 69 6.00 7.10 19.78
N ALA A 70 7.10 6.91 19.05
CA ALA A 70 8.41 7.36 19.49
C ALA A 70 8.50 8.89 19.55
N LEU A 71 7.92 9.57 18.57
CA LEU A 71 7.90 11.03 18.52
C LEU A 71 7.09 11.62 19.68
N ARG A 72 5.89 11.09 19.97
CA ARG A 72 5.06 11.51 21.11
C ARG A 72 5.79 11.38 22.45
N ARG A 73 6.60 10.34 22.61
CA ARG A 73 7.43 10.16 23.83
C ARG A 73 8.62 11.12 23.89
N SER A 74 9.07 11.62 22.75
CA SER A 74 10.28 12.43 22.65
C SER A 74 10.01 13.93 22.76
N THR A 75 8.85 14.40 22.29
CA THR A 75 8.52 15.84 22.33
C THR A 75 7.02 16.12 22.21
N ALA A 76 6.52 17.06 23.02
CA ALA A 76 5.17 17.62 22.89
C ALA A 76 5.04 18.60 21.71
N ALA A 77 6.17 19.06 21.13
CA ALA A 77 6.14 19.96 19.98
C ALA A 77 5.49 19.32 18.74
N ALA A 78 5.37 17.99 18.72
CA ALA A 78 4.71 17.25 17.65
C ALA A 78 3.18 17.21 17.77
N ASP A 79 2.60 17.51 18.93
CA ASP A 79 1.19 17.19 19.22
C ASP A 79 0.23 17.84 18.22
N ARG A 80 0.37 19.15 17.97
CA ARG A 80 -0.47 19.86 16.99
C ARG A 80 -0.34 19.30 15.57
N LEU A 81 0.87 18.92 15.16
CA LEU A 81 1.09 18.32 13.84
C LEU A 81 0.42 16.94 13.78
N LEU A 82 0.56 16.12 14.82
CA LEU A 82 -0.04 14.80 14.88
C LEU A 82 -1.58 14.86 14.91
N GLU A 83 -2.16 15.82 15.61
CA GLU A 83 -3.61 16.09 15.59
C GLU A 83 -4.09 16.45 14.18
N GLU A 84 -3.32 17.25 13.45
CA GLU A 84 -3.63 17.54 12.05
C GLU A 84 -3.58 16.28 11.17
N LEU A 85 -2.51 15.48 11.28
CA LEU A 85 -2.37 14.27 10.46
C LEU A 85 -3.53 13.29 10.73
N GLU A 86 -4.01 13.22 11.97
CA GLU A 86 -5.21 12.47 12.34
C GLU A 86 -6.47 13.07 11.70
N ARG A 87 -6.63 14.40 11.76
CA ARG A 87 -7.74 15.11 11.10
C ARG A 87 -7.78 14.84 9.60
N LEU A 88 -6.64 14.89 8.92
CA LEU A 88 -6.51 14.55 7.49
C LEU A 88 -6.87 13.09 7.22
N SER A 89 -6.47 12.18 8.11
CA SER A 89 -6.84 10.76 8.01
C SER A 89 -8.35 10.56 8.16
N GLY A 90 -9.00 11.26 9.10
CA GLY A 90 -10.45 11.28 9.25
C GLY A 90 -11.19 11.84 8.03
N GLN A 91 -10.65 12.91 7.42
CA GLN A 91 -11.19 13.47 6.18
C GLN A 91 -11.11 12.47 5.02
N ALA A 92 -9.96 11.82 4.84
CA ALA A 92 -9.80 10.77 3.83
C ALA A 92 -10.75 9.60 4.08
N ALA A 93 -10.89 9.14 5.32
CA ALA A 93 -11.81 8.06 5.70
C ALA A 93 -13.27 8.40 5.38
N SER A 94 -13.71 9.62 5.72
CA SER A 94 -15.07 10.08 5.41
C SER A 94 -15.32 10.17 3.92
N ALA A 95 -14.36 10.69 3.15
CA ALA A 95 -14.46 10.78 1.70
C ALA A 95 -14.48 9.39 1.03
N MET A 96 -13.67 8.45 1.54
CA MET A 96 -13.68 7.06 1.13
C MET A 96 -15.04 6.39 1.35
N ALA A 97 -15.63 6.58 2.54
CA ALA A 97 -16.95 6.03 2.85
C ALA A 97 -18.04 6.59 1.91
N THR A 98 -17.97 7.87 1.55
CA THR A 98 -18.87 8.47 0.55
C THR A 98 -18.70 7.83 -0.83
N ALA A 99 -17.46 7.61 -1.28
CA ALA A 99 -17.19 6.97 -2.56
C ALA A 99 -17.73 5.53 -2.60
N GLU A 100 -17.59 4.77 -1.52
CA GLU A 100 -18.13 3.41 -1.41
C GLU A 100 -19.66 3.37 -1.37
N ALA A 101 -20.28 4.30 -0.65
CA ALA A 101 -21.73 4.42 -0.60
C ALA A 101 -22.34 4.72 -1.98
N CYS A 102 -21.61 5.46 -2.82
CA CYS A 102 -22.00 5.73 -4.21
C CYS A 102 -22.05 4.44 -5.05
N VAL A 103 -21.08 3.53 -4.88
CA VAL A 103 -20.99 2.28 -5.64
C VAL A 103 -22.08 1.29 -5.24
N GLY A 104 -22.43 1.19 -3.95
CA GLY A 104 -23.59 0.43 -3.45
C GLY A 104 -23.70 -1.04 -3.93
N ALA A 105 -24.88 -1.65 -3.77
CA ALA A 105 -25.18 -2.94 -4.39
C ALA A 105 -25.25 -2.77 -5.92
N ALA A 106 -24.58 -3.67 -6.65
CA ALA A 106 -24.35 -3.58 -8.09
C ALA A 106 -25.65 -3.37 -8.91
N ASP A 107 -25.49 -2.83 -10.14
CA ASP A 107 -26.49 -2.55 -11.20
C ASP A 107 -27.16 -1.17 -11.28
N ARG A 108 -26.85 -0.20 -10.41
CA ARG A 108 -27.36 1.19 -10.58
C ARG A 108 -26.30 2.16 -11.14
N PRO A 109 -26.66 3.08 -12.06
CA PRO A 109 -25.79 4.19 -12.43
C PRO A 109 -25.39 5.01 -11.19
N VAL A 110 -24.12 5.38 -11.11
CA VAL A 110 -23.55 6.09 -9.96
C VAL A 110 -23.57 7.60 -10.23
N PRO A 111 -24.03 8.46 -9.30
CA PRO A 111 -23.95 9.91 -9.48
C PRO A 111 -22.51 10.37 -9.66
N ARG A 112 -22.19 10.92 -10.84
CA ARG A 112 -20.81 11.23 -11.25
C ARG A 112 -20.17 12.23 -10.30
N ASP A 113 -20.82 13.36 -10.07
CA ASP A 113 -20.22 14.48 -9.35
C ASP A 113 -19.98 14.15 -7.86
N VAL A 114 -20.91 13.40 -7.26
CA VAL A 114 -20.75 12.94 -5.86
C VAL A 114 -19.60 11.95 -5.75
N PHE A 115 -19.52 10.98 -6.66
CA PHE A 115 -18.46 9.98 -6.65
C PHE A 115 -17.09 10.61 -6.95
N CYS A 116 -16.96 11.36 -8.04
CA CYS A 116 -15.70 12.01 -8.42
C CYS A 116 -15.25 12.99 -7.33
N GLY A 117 -16.15 13.82 -6.80
CA GLY A 117 -15.82 14.74 -5.71
C GLY A 117 -15.37 14.04 -4.44
N ALA A 118 -15.95 12.89 -4.10
CA ALA A 118 -15.51 12.07 -2.98
C ALA A 118 -14.11 11.47 -3.20
N VAL A 119 -13.85 10.93 -4.39
CA VAL A 119 -12.52 10.39 -4.73
C VAL A 119 -11.46 11.50 -4.71
N GLU A 120 -11.75 12.64 -5.34
CA GLU A 120 -10.84 13.81 -5.35
C GLU A 120 -10.55 14.32 -3.92
N SER A 121 -11.59 14.43 -3.09
CA SER A 121 -11.44 14.84 -1.68
C SER A 121 -10.58 13.85 -0.88
N CYS A 122 -10.78 12.55 -1.10
CA CYS A 122 -9.97 11.51 -0.45
C CYS A 122 -8.51 11.62 -0.88
N VAL A 123 -8.24 11.71 -2.18
CA VAL A 123 -6.89 11.87 -2.72
C VAL A 123 -6.22 13.15 -2.20
N ALA A 124 -6.94 14.27 -2.16
CA ALA A 124 -6.41 15.54 -1.67
C ALA A 124 -5.99 15.45 -0.19
N ALA A 125 -6.83 14.85 0.66
CA ALA A 125 -6.52 14.67 2.08
C ALA A 125 -5.28 13.77 2.28
N LEU A 126 -5.19 12.66 1.53
CA LEU A 126 -4.04 11.75 1.58
C LEU A 126 -2.75 12.42 1.11
N ARG A 127 -2.79 13.17 0.00
CA ARG A 127 -1.63 13.92 -0.51
C ARG A 127 -1.15 14.96 0.48
N CYS A 128 -2.06 15.76 1.04
CA CYS A 128 -1.73 16.75 2.06
C CYS A 128 -1.07 16.10 3.28
N ARG A 129 -1.60 14.96 3.74
CA ARG A 129 -0.98 14.20 4.85
C ARG A 129 0.45 13.78 4.51
N LEU A 130 0.69 13.20 3.33
CA LEU A 130 2.02 12.76 2.90
C LEU A 130 3.01 13.94 2.81
N GLU A 131 2.57 15.09 2.31
CA GLU A 131 3.37 16.30 2.22
C GLU A 131 3.79 16.80 3.61
N ARG A 132 2.85 16.88 4.56
CA ARG A 132 3.15 17.31 5.94
C ARG A 132 4.06 16.33 6.67
N GLU A 133 3.88 15.03 6.45
CA GLU A 133 4.79 14.03 7.01
C GLU A 133 6.24 14.24 6.54
N GLU A 134 6.45 14.46 5.23
CA GLU A 134 7.79 14.57 4.68
C GLU A 134 8.47 15.91 5.02
N HIS A 135 7.72 17.02 4.98
CA HIS A 135 8.28 18.36 5.14
C HIS A 135 8.31 18.85 6.58
N GLU A 136 7.45 18.32 7.47
CA GLU A 136 7.35 18.78 8.85
C GLU A 136 7.66 17.65 9.85
N LEU A 137 7.00 16.50 9.71
CA LEU A 137 7.13 15.41 10.69
C LEU A 137 8.53 14.80 10.67
N PHE A 138 9.10 14.54 9.48
CA PHE A 138 10.42 13.91 9.36
C PHE A 138 11.55 14.80 9.89
N PRO A 139 11.64 16.10 9.56
CA PRO A 139 12.61 16.99 10.20
C PRO A 139 12.44 17.07 11.71
N LEU A 140 11.20 17.19 12.20
CA LEU A 140 10.91 17.23 13.63
C LEU A 140 11.37 15.96 14.33
N ALA A 141 11.05 14.79 13.77
CA ALA A 141 11.48 13.52 14.32
C ALA A 141 12.99 13.36 14.31
N ARG A 142 13.66 13.78 13.24
CA ARG A 142 15.13 13.73 13.15
C ARG A 142 15.77 14.55 14.26
N ALA A 143 15.20 15.70 14.62
CA ALA A 143 15.71 16.57 15.67
C ALA A 143 15.39 16.06 17.09
N ALA A 144 14.20 15.49 17.30
CA ALA A 144 13.71 15.17 18.64
C ALA A 144 13.99 13.73 19.08
N VAL A 145 14.02 12.76 18.16
CA VAL A 145 14.14 11.34 18.50
C VAL A 145 15.63 10.97 18.70
N GLY A 146 15.93 10.39 19.87
CA GLY A 146 17.27 9.94 20.24
C GLY A 146 17.78 8.76 19.41
N GLY A 147 19.11 8.57 19.40
CA GLY A 147 19.77 7.52 18.60
C GLY A 147 19.26 6.11 18.87
N ASP A 148 19.16 5.70 20.13
CA ASP A 148 18.69 4.36 20.51
C ASP A 148 17.23 4.11 20.09
N ALA A 149 16.39 5.14 20.16
CA ALA A 149 15.02 5.07 19.67
C ALA A 149 14.99 4.88 18.15
N TRP A 150 15.86 5.57 17.39
CA TRP A 150 16.00 5.32 15.95
C TRP A 150 16.45 3.90 15.62
N PHE A 151 17.38 3.33 16.38
CA PHE A 151 17.77 1.93 16.22
C PHE A 151 16.60 0.97 16.48
N ALA A 152 15.83 1.20 17.55
CA ALA A 152 14.66 0.39 17.84
C ALA A 152 13.60 0.47 16.74
N ILE A 153 13.31 1.68 16.24
CA ILE A 153 12.37 1.91 15.12
C ILE A 153 12.84 1.15 13.88
N ALA A 154 14.12 1.29 13.51
CA ALA A 154 14.67 0.62 12.33
C ALA A 154 14.53 -0.91 12.40
N ASN A 155 14.86 -1.50 13.55
CA ASN A 155 14.71 -2.94 13.77
C ASN A 155 13.25 -3.40 13.68
N GLN A 156 12.32 -2.64 14.27
CA GLN A 156 10.89 -2.94 14.21
C GLN A 156 10.35 -2.85 12.77
N MET A 157 10.81 -1.87 11.99
CA MET A 157 10.45 -1.75 10.58
C MET A 157 10.96 -2.92 9.73
N LEU A 158 12.21 -3.36 9.95
CA LEU A 158 12.76 -4.52 9.25
C LEU A 158 12.01 -5.81 9.60
N ALA A 159 11.68 -6.01 10.88
CA ALA A 159 10.89 -7.17 11.31
C ALA A 159 9.47 -7.14 10.70
N HIS A 160 8.87 -5.96 10.62
CA HIS A 160 7.56 -5.76 9.97
C HIS A 160 7.61 -6.10 8.47
N ASP A 161 8.68 -5.70 7.78
CA ASP A 161 8.90 -6.06 6.37
C ASP A 161 9.08 -7.56 6.16
N ALA A 162 9.92 -8.21 6.98
CA ALA A 162 10.14 -9.64 6.90
C ALA A 162 8.83 -10.42 7.07
N TYR A 163 8.05 -10.05 8.08
CA TYR A 163 6.73 -10.62 8.31
C TYR A 163 5.79 -10.40 7.12
N ALA A 164 5.72 -9.18 6.58
CA ALA A 164 4.87 -8.86 5.44
C ALA A 164 5.28 -9.62 4.16
N GLN A 165 6.58 -9.85 3.95
CA GLN A 165 7.10 -10.61 2.83
C GLN A 165 6.74 -12.10 2.92
N GLU A 166 6.89 -12.71 4.09
CA GLU A 166 6.52 -14.12 4.32
C GLU A 166 5.02 -14.35 4.09
N HIS A 167 4.18 -13.44 4.57
CA HIS A 167 2.73 -13.56 4.45
C HIS A 167 2.19 -13.19 3.06
N ARG A 168 2.92 -12.38 2.27
CA ARG A 168 2.65 -12.19 0.83
C ARG A 168 3.13 -13.36 -0.04
N ALA A 169 4.05 -14.19 0.44
CA ALA A 169 4.69 -15.25 -0.36
C ALA A 169 3.87 -16.56 -0.50
N GLY A 170 2.69 -16.67 0.12
CA GLY A 170 1.75 -17.78 -0.15
C GLY A 170 0.83 -17.48 -1.34
N PRO A 171 0.38 -18.45 -2.17
CA PRO A 171 0.93 -19.76 -2.54
C PRO A 171 1.70 -19.67 -3.88
N ARG A 172 2.58 -18.69 -4.07
CA ARG A 172 3.39 -18.61 -5.32
C ARG A 172 4.61 -19.52 -5.31
N ARG A 173 5.07 -20.00 -4.14
CA ARG A 173 6.22 -20.91 -4.04
C ARG A 173 5.92 -22.37 -4.40
N LEU A 174 4.68 -22.84 -4.30
CA LEU A 174 4.33 -24.23 -4.64
C LEU A 174 4.37 -24.52 -6.15
N ARG A 175 4.41 -23.50 -7.02
CA ARG A 175 4.51 -23.71 -8.48
C ARG A 175 5.93 -23.89 -9.00
N HIS A 176 6.96 -23.51 -8.24
CA HIS A 176 8.36 -23.64 -8.70
C HIS A 176 9.00 -24.97 -8.28
N GLU A 177 8.57 -25.55 -7.15
CA GLU A 177 9.12 -26.83 -6.65
C GLU A 177 8.53 -28.08 -7.35
N LEU A 178 7.35 -27.98 -7.96
CA LEU A 178 6.72 -29.11 -8.67
C LEU A 178 7.16 -29.27 -10.15
N VAL A 179 7.96 -28.35 -10.70
CA VAL A 179 8.47 -28.41 -12.09
C VAL A 179 9.90 -28.97 -12.16
N GLY A 180 10.51 -29.29 -11.02
CA GLY A 180 11.92 -29.67 -10.91
C GLY A 180 12.22 -31.14 -10.67
N HIS A 181 11.31 -32.09 -10.96
CA HIS A 181 11.58 -33.53 -10.72
C HIS A 181 10.92 -34.50 -11.73
N ALA A 182 10.79 -34.10 -13.00
CA ALA A 182 10.36 -35.00 -14.08
C ALA A 182 11.39 -35.00 -15.21
N GLY A 183 12.45 -35.79 -15.06
CA GLY A 183 13.39 -36.00 -16.16
C GLY A 183 14.72 -36.57 -15.71
N HIS A 184 14.74 -37.84 -15.30
CA HIS A 184 15.85 -38.78 -15.48
C HIS A 184 15.35 -40.15 -15.03
N ASP A 185 14.93 -41.00 -15.97
CA ASP A 185 15.06 -42.47 -15.93
C ASP A 185 14.28 -43.11 -17.07
N VAL A 186 14.81 -43.03 -18.29
CA VAL A 186 14.49 -43.97 -19.36
C VAL A 186 15.78 -44.26 -20.13
N HIS A 187 16.55 -45.24 -19.67
CA HIS A 187 17.38 -46.11 -20.53
C HIS A 187 18.01 -47.25 -19.70
N ALA A 188 17.19 -48.22 -19.28
CA ALA A 188 17.67 -49.53 -18.89
C ALA A 188 16.57 -50.58 -19.10
N ARG A 189 16.69 -51.34 -20.21
CA ARG A 189 16.12 -52.69 -20.48
C ARG A 189 15.61 -52.82 -21.92
N ARG A 190 16.53 -53.06 -22.85
CA ARG A 190 16.28 -53.90 -24.04
C ARG A 190 17.58 -54.60 -24.45
N GLN A 191 17.95 -55.62 -23.70
CA GLN A 191 18.87 -56.68 -24.13
C GLN A 191 18.63 -57.90 -23.23
N ALA A 192 17.65 -58.72 -23.60
CA ALA A 192 17.53 -60.13 -23.20
C ALA A 192 16.28 -60.71 -23.87
N THR A 193 16.41 -61.14 -25.13
CA THR A 193 15.63 -62.25 -25.72
C THR A 193 16.28 -62.60 -27.06
N LEU A 194 17.36 -63.36 -26.97
CA LEU A 194 17.90 -64.16 -28.07
C LEU A 194 18.41 -65.45 -27.43
N THR A 195 17.52 -66.41 -27.20
CA THR A 195 17.82 -67.85 -27.17
C THR A 195 16.54 -68.68 -26.99
N ALA A 196 16.51 -69.83 -27.68
CA ALA A 196 15.56 -70.95 -27.63
C ALA A 196 14.25 -70.81 -28.44
N ALA A 197 14.22 -71.37 -29.67
CA ALA A 197 13.77 -72.75 -29.92
C ALA A 197 13.31 -72.96 -31.38
N HIS A 198 13.96 -73.94 -32.02
CA HIS A 198 13.60 -74.73 -33.22
C HIS A 198 13.43 -74.05 -34.58
#